data_AF-A0A9J9UAU5-F1
#
_entry.id   AF-A0A9J9UAU5-F1
#
_cell.length_a   1.000
_cell.length_b   1.000
_cell.length_c   1.000
_cell.angle_alpha   90.00
_cell.angle_beta   90.00
_cell.angle_gamma   90.00
#
_symmetry.space_group_name_H-M   'P 1'
#
loop_
_entity.id
_entity.type
_entity.pdbx_description
1 polymer ?
#
loop_
_entity_poly.entity_id
_entity_poly.type
_entity_poly.pdbx_seq_one_letter_code
_entity_poly.pdbx_strand_id
1 'polypeptide(L)'
;MSNTVSVIDVRTIAPYERHAQIFGRLDALGAGESLQIVNDHDPVPLRMQLEGRAPGQFQWAYLEAGPRQWQIEITKLASKTQAAAEAEDSCCSGGACCG
;
A
#
# COMPACT_ATOMS: atom_id res chain seq x y z
N MET A 1 2.04 8.28 13.09
CA MET A 1 1.85 6.98 12.44
C MET A 1 2.83 6.93 11.28
N SER A 2 3.89 6.15 11.40
CA SER A 2 4.94 6.08 10.38
C SER A 2 4.39 5.28 9.21
N ASN A 3 3.98 5.95 8.13
CA ASN A 3 3.57 5.26 6.91
C ASN A 3 4.82 4.55 6.35
N THR A 4 4.85 3.22 6.41
CA THR A 4 5.95 2.43 5.85
C THR A 4 5.84 2.49 4.34
N VAL A 5 6.78 3.20 3.71
CA VAL A 5 6.84 3.34 2.26
C VAL A 5 8.00 2.51 1.73
N SER A 6 7.69 1.40 1.05
CA SER A 6 8.71 0.56 0.41
C SER A 6 8.95 1.03 -1.02
N VAL A 7 10.20 1.05 -1.49
CA VAL A 7 10.53 1.44 -2.87
C VAL A 7 11.04 0.22 -3.66
N ILE A 8 10.59 0.07 -4.90
CA ILE A 8 11.08 -0.92 -5.86
C ILE A 8 11.48 -0.23 -7.16
N ASP A 9 12.74 -0.40 -7.56
CA ASP A 9 13.24 0.04 -8.86
C ASP A 9 13.16 -1.11 -9.86
N VAL A 10 12.15 -1.06 -10.74
CA VAL A 10 11.89 -2.13 -11.71
C VAL A 10 12.88 -2.13 -12.88
N ARG A 11 13.67 -1.05 -13.05
CA ARG A 11 14.73 -0.98 -14.06
C ARG A 11 15.86 -1.97 -13.77
N THR A 12 16.04 -2.30 -12.49
CA THR A 12 17.04 -3.28 -12.03
C THR A 12 16.57 -4.74 -12.14
N ILE A 13 15.29 -4.96 -12.47
CA ILE A 13 14.65 -6.28 -12.48
C ILE A 13 14.39 -6.71 -13.93
N ALA A 14 14.62 -7.99 -14.20
CA ALA A 14 14.37 -8.56 -15.51
C ALA A 14 12.88 -8.44 -15.90
N PRO A 15 12.54 -8.10 -17.17
CA PRO A 15 11.15 -7.79 -17.56
C PRO A 15 10.11 -8.84 -17.19
N TYR A 16 10.46 -10.12 -17.25
CA TYR A 16 9.56 -11.23 -16.93
C TYR A 16 9.30 -11.39 -15.42
N GLU A 17 10.18 -10.89 -14.56
CA GLU A 17 10.04 -10.97 -13.09
C GLU A 17 9.34 -9.75 -12.49
N ARG A 18 9.31 -8.62 -13.22
CA ARG A 18 8.77 -7.34 -12.73
C ARG A 18 7.36 -7.49 -12.16
N HIS A 19 6.44 -8.08 -12.93
CA HIS A 19 5.06 -8.25 -12.50
C HIS A 19 4.98 -9.10 -11.23
N ALA A 20 5.65 -10.27 -11.21
CA ALA A 20 5.63 -11.17 -10.07
C ALA A 20 6.16 -10.50 -8.78
N GLN A 21 7.26 -9.75 -8.89
CA GLN A 21 7.83 -9.05 -7.74
C GLN A 21 6.96 -7.89 -7.25
N ILE A 22 6.40 -7.09 -8.17
CA ILE A 22 5.52 -5.97 -7.81
C ILE A 22 4.27 -6.50 -7.12
N PHE A 23 3.57 -7.47 -7.73
CA PHE A 23 2.36 -8.04 -7.15
C PHE A 23 2.64 -8.75 -5.83
N GLY A 24 3.74 -9.50 -5.71
CA GLY A 24 4.13 -10.12 -4.44
C GLY A 24 4.34 -9.11 -3.32
N ARG A 25 4.94 -7.95 -3.61
CA ARG A 25 5.09 -6.86 -2.63
C ARG A 25 3.77 -6.19 -2.30
N LEU A 26 2.93 -5.90 -3.30
CA LEU A 26 1.59 -5.32 -3.09
C LEU A 26 0.70 -6.23 -2.25
N ASP A 27 0.75 -7.54 -2.48
CA ASP A 27 0.00 -8.53 -1.72
C ASP A 27 0.47 -8.58 -0.25
N ALA A 28 1.78 -8.40 -0.02
CA ALA A 28 2.40 -8.37 1.31
C ALA A 28 2.18 -7.07 2.09
N LEU A 29 1.74 -5.98 1.45
CA LEU A 29 1.44 -4.71 2.14
C LEU A 29 0.34 -4.89 3.18
N GLY A 30 0.50 -4.24 4.33
CA GLY A 30 -0.53 -4.00 5.31
C GLY A 30 -1.53 -2.93 4.85
N ALA A 31 -2.66 -2.85 5.55
CA ALA A 31 -3.65 -1.80 5.34
C ALA A 31 -3.06 -0.43 5.69
N GLY A 32 -3.11 0.51 4.74
CA GLY A 32 -2.52 1.85 4.88
C GLY A 32 -1.05 1.96 4.44
N GLU A 33 -0.38 0.84 4.19
CA GLU A 33 1.00 0.85 3.68
C GLU A 33 1.05 1.15 2.18
N SER A 34 2.20 1.64 1.72
CA SER A 34 2.42 2.01 0.33
C SER A 34 3.70 1.44 -0.27
N LEU A 35 3.64 1.16 -1.57
CA LEU A 35 4.75 0.73 -2.40
C LEU A 35 4.97 1.76 -3.51
N GLN A 36 6.20 2.28 -3.60
CA GLN A 36 6.62 3.14 -4.68
C GLN A 36 7.36 2.34 -5.75
N ILE A 37 6.94 2.50 -7.00
CA ILE A 37 7.52 1.87 -8.18
C ILE A 37 8.25 2.94 -8.98
N VAL A 38 9.53 2.71 -9.25
CA VAL A 38 10.35 3.55 -10.13
C VAL A 38 10.56 2.82 -11.45
N ASN A 39 10.09 3.41 -12.55
CA ASN A 39 10.15 2.87 -13.90
C ASN A 39 10.68 3.91 -14.90
N ASP A 40 11.15 3.44 -16.05
CA ASP A 40 11.63 4.29 -17.17
C ASP A 40 10.50 4.70 -18.14
N HIS A 41 9.30 4.12 -18.00
CA HIS A 41 8.11 4.44 -18.80
C HIS A 41 6.83 4.38 -17.94
N ASP A 42 5.71 4.84 -18.49
CA ASP A 42 4.41 4.76 -17.82
C ASP A 42 3.92 3.30 -17.70
N PRO A 43 3.73 2.75 -16.49
CA PRO A 43 3.26 1.37 -16.30
C PRO A 43 1.73 1.25 -16.37
N VAL A 44 1.11 1.82 -17.40
CA VAL A 44 -0.35 1.72 -17.64
C VAL A 44 -0.88 0.27 -17.62
N PRO A 45 -0.20 -0.72 -18.26
CA PRO A 45 -0.69 -2.10 -18.26
C PRO A 45 -0.76 -2.71 -16.85
N LEU A 46 0.20 -2.37 -15.99
CA LEU A 46 0.24 -2.82 -14.60
C LEU A 46 -0.96 -2.29 -13.82
N ARG A 47 -1.30 -1.01 -13.99
CA ARG A 47 -2.47 -0.40 -13.36
C ARG A 47 -3.76 -1.13 -13.76
N MET A 48 -3.92 -1.42 -15.06
CA MET A 48 -5.11 -2.13 -15.55
C MET A 48 -5.21 -3.55 -14.97
N GLN A 49 -4.09 -4.27 -14.87
CA GLN A 49 -4.07 -5.59 -14.25
C GLN A 49 -4.41 -5.54 -12.75
N LEU A 50 -3.90 -4.54 -12.03
CA LEU A 50 -4.20 -4.35 -10.61
C LEU A 50 -5.68 -4.10 -10.38
N GLU A 51 -6.28 -3.17 -11.12
CA GLU A 51 -7.72 -2.86 -11.05
C GLU A 51 -8.59 -4.07 -11.42
N GLY A 52 -8.17 -4.87 -12.40
CA GLY A 52 -8.88 -6.10 -12.78
C GLY A 52 -8.83 -7.19 -11.70
N ARG A 53 -7.73 -7.27 -10.94
CA ARG A 53 -7.53 -8.28 -9.87
C ARG A 53 -8.15 -7.86 -8.54
N ALA A 54 -8.04 -6.58 -8.18
CA ALA A 54 -8.38 -6.07 -6.86
C ALA A 54 -9.00 -4.66 -6.95
N PRO A 55 -10.18 -4.53 -7.57
CA PRO A 55 -10.81 -3.23 -7.83
C PRO A 55 -11.10 -2.50 -6.53
N GLY A 56 -10.65 -1.24 -6.44
CA GLY A 56 -10.88 -0.39 -5.27
C GLY A 56 -10.17 -0.82 -3.98
N GLN A 57 -9.22 -1.76 -4.04
CA GLN A 57 -8.39 -2.15 -2.89
C GLN A 57 -7.08 -1.36 -2.81
N PHE A 58 -6.65 -0.78 -3.93
CA PHE A 58 -5.41 -0.03 -4.02
C PHE A 58 -5.69 1.37 -4.55
N GLN A 59 -4.95 2.35 -4.05
CA GLN A 59 -4.94 3.71 -4.55
C GLN A 59 -3.68 3.93 -5.38
N TRP A 60 -3.84 4.48 -6.58
CA TRP A 60 -2.76 4.77 -7.50
C TRP A 60 -2.48 6.27 -7.57
N ALA A 61 -1.26 6.70 -7.24
CA ALA A 61 -0.83 8.09 -7.29
C ALA A 61 0.47 8.23 -8.09
N TYR A 62 0.53 9.22 -8.98
CA TYR A 62 1.77 9.56 -9.67
C TYR A 62 2.56 10.55 -8.81
N LEU A 63 3.78 10.19 -8.44
CA LEU A 63 4.73 11.08 -7.78
C LEU A 63 5.60 11.81 -8.80
N GLU A 64 5.96 11.13 -9.89
CA GLU A 64 6.71 11.68 -11.01
C GLU A 64 6.20 11.10 -12.33
N ALA A 65 5.94 11.97 -13.30
CA ALA A 65 5.33 11.61 -14.57
C ALA A 65 6.20 12.04 -15.77
N GLY A 66 7.39 11.46 -15.89
CA GLY A 66 8.22 11.52 -17.10
C GLY A 66 8.70 12.92 -17.51
N PRO A 67 9.52 13.02 -18.58
CA PRO A 67 9.99 11.94 -19.47
C PRO A 67 11.26 11.23 -18.98
N ARG A 68 11.87 11.67 -17.87
CA ARG A 68 13.14 11.12 -17.37
C ARG A 68 12.96 9.93 -16.44
N GLN A 69 11.89 9.94 -15.64
CA GLN A 69 11.57 8.92 -14.65
C GLN A 69 10.07 8.91 -14.41
N TRP A 70 9.53 7.72 -14.17
CA TRP A 70 8.16 7.52 -13.74
C TRP A 70 8.17 6.94 -12.33
N GLN A 71 7.61 7.66 -11.38
CA GLN A 71 7.48 7.21 -10.00
C GLN A 71 6.01 7.18 -9.62
N ILE A 72 5.55 6.01 -9.22
CA ILE A 72 4.16 5.76 -8.87
C ILE A 72 4.13 5.26 -7.44
N GLU A 73 3.23 5.80 -6.63
CA GLU A 73 2.90 5.28 -5.32
C GLU A 73 1.58 4.49 -5.39
N ILE A 74 1.62 3.27 -4.89
CA ILE A 74 0.46 2.40 -4.75
C ILE A 74 0.22 2.15 -3.28
N THR A 75 -0.92 2.62 -2.77
CA THR A 75 -1.28 2.49 -1.35
C THR A 75 -2.38 1.44 -1.20
N LYS A 76 -2.21 0.50 -0.28
CA LYS A 76 -3.24 -0.49 0.03
C LYS A 76 -4.29 0.14 0.93
N LEU A 77 -5.53 0.23 0.44
CA LEU A 77 -6.63 0.81 1.19
C LEU A 77 -7.02 -0.16 2.30
N ALA A 78 -7.06 0.33 3.54
CA ALA A 78 -7.66 -0.40 4.64
C ALA A 78 -9.12 -0.68 4.27
N SER A 79 -9.50 -1.96 4.20
CA SER A 79 -10.91 -2.30 4.17
C SER A 79 -11.57 -1.64 5.38
N LYS A 80 -12.71 -0.98 5.15
CA LYS A 80 -13.42 -0.09 6.10
C LYS A 80 -13.69 -0.70 7.49
N THR A 81 -13.39 -1.98 7.69
CA THR A 81 -13.46 -2.76 8.92
C THR A 81 -12.36 -2.44 9.95
N GLN A 82 -11.21 -1.87 9.56
CA GLN A 82 -10.05 -1.71 10.47
C GLN A 82 -9.92 -0.32 11.11
N ALA A 83 -10.84 0.62 10.87
CA ALA A 83 -10.88 1.92 11.54
C ALA A 83 -11.66 1.91 12.88
N ALA A 84 -12.13 0.73 13.34
CA ALA A 84 -12.95 0.57 14.54
C ALA A 84 -12.38 -0.47 15.54
N ALA A 85 -11.08 -0.75 15.50
CA ALA A 85 -10.41 -1.64 16.46
C ALA A 85 -9.46 -0.90 17.43
N GLU A 86 -9.48 0.43 17.43
CA GLU A 86 -8.88 1.26 18.49
C GLU A 86 -9.93 2.26 19.01
N ALA A 87 -11.10 1.76 19.35
CA ALA A 87 -12.04 2.44 20.23
C ALA A 87 -12.48 1.45 21.31
N GLU A 88 -12.22 1.85 22.56
CA GLU A 88 -12.78 1.35 23.82
C GLU A 88 -12.55 -0.11 24.27
N ASP A 89 -11.60 -0.31 25.19
CA ASP A 89 -11.97 -0.93 26.47
C ASP A 89 -11.74 0.12 27.56
N SER A 90 -12.71 1.02 27.66
CA SER A 90 -12.93 1.81 28.87
C SER A 90 -13.97 1.05 29.69
N CYS A 91 -13.70 0.96 31.00
CA CYS A 91 -14.67 0.67 32.06
C CYS A 91 -14.88 -0.81 32.43
N CYS A 92 -13.96 -1.38 33.24
CA CYS A 92 -14.34 -2.04 34.51
C CYS A 92 -13.12 -2.45 35.37
N SER A 93 -12.81 -1.67 36.42
CA SER A 93 -12.12 -2.09 37.66
C SER A 93 -12.00 -0.82 38.53
N GLY A 94 -12.77 -0.56 39.58
CA GLY A 94 -13.31 -1.47 40.57
C GLY A 94 -12.77 -1.01 41.93
N GLY A 95 -13.62 -0.38 42.74
CA GLY A 95 -13.40 -0.26 44.19
C GLY A 95 -12.79 1.05 44.69
N ALA A 96 -13.65 2.04 44.95
CA ALA A 96 -13.51 2.80 46.17
C ALA A 96 -13.75 1.84 47.36
N CYS A 97 -12.83 1.82 48.33
CA CYS A 97 -13.05 1.51 49.77
C CYS A 97 -11.72 1.11 50.43
N CYS A 98 -11.20 1.97 51.31
CA CYS A 98 -10.48 1.74 52.56
C CYS A 98 -9.96 3.15 52.96
N GLY A 99 -10.38 3.78 54.04
CA GLY A 99 -10.59 3.23 55.38
C GLY A 99 -9.46 3.76 56.24
#